data_AF-A0A9X7TF88-F1
#
_entry.id   AF-A0A9X7TF88-F1
#
_cell.length_a   1.000
_cell.length_b   1.000
_cell.length_c   1.000
_cell.angle_alpha   90.00
_cell.angle_beta   90.00
_cell.angle_gamma   90.00
#
_symmetry.space_group_name_H-M   'P 1'
#
loop_
_entity.id
_entity.type
_entity.pdbx_description
1 polymer ?
#
loop_
_entity_poly.entity_id
_entity_poly.type
_entity_poly.pdbx_seq_one_letter_code
_entity_poly.pdbx_strand_id
1 'polypeptide(L)'
;MDYCEALEKILKSNIVWIEAQSCSGESINILKSGCRSLENLFFNSSPFKLYSTICGEKCGKDYLNELLSQKDFVLVIEGAIPKGKDELCYVGEYTCSQLISMLAEKAKAIIAVGSCAVNGGIIRELGYVGVSEFLGKKVYEVPGCPASEKMMVAAIYYALTGDAK
;
A
#
# COMPACT_ATOMS: atom_id res chain seq x y z
N MET A 1 -15.19 1.58 -17.94
CA MET A 1 -14.05 2.43 -17.56
C MET A 1 -12.79 1.65 -17.93
N ASP A 2 -11.91 2.30 -18.67
CA ASP A 2 -10.63 1.72 -19.10
C ASP A 2 -9.65 1.63 -17.89
N TYR A 3 -8.62 0.79 -18.00
CA TYR A 3 -7.57 0.65 -16.99
C TYR A 3 -6.87 1.99 -16.69
N CYS A 4 -6.52 2.77 -17.72
CA CYS A 4 -5.83 4.04 -17.56
C CYS A 4 -6.72 5.11 -16.92
N GLU A 5 -7.99 5.20 -17.31
CA GLU A 5 -9.00 6.03 -16.62
C GLU A 5 -9.15 5.67 -15.13
N ALA A 6 -9.20 4.37 -14.81
CA ALA A 6 -9.31 3.89 -13.43
C ALA A 6 -8.09 4.30 -12.60
N LEU A 7 -6.90 4.08 -13.17
CA LEU A 7 -5.63 4.41 -12.53
C LEU A 7 -5.48 5.92 -12.34
N GLU A 8 -5.85 6.76 -13.31
CA GLU A 8 -5.85 8.21 -13.15
C GLU A 8 -6.74 8.67 -11.98
N LYS A 9 -7.93 8.09 -11.83
CA LYS A 9 -8.83 8.40 -10.72
C LYS A 9 -8.27 7.94 -9.37
N ILE A 10 -7.60 6.78 -9.32
CA ILE A 10 -6.90 6.31 -8.13
C ILE A 10 -5.79 7.30 -7.73
N LEU A 11 -4.99 7.75 -8.71
CA LEU A 11 -3.89 8.67 -8.49
C LEU A 11 -4.36 10.09 -8.05
N LYS A 12 -5.60 10.45 -8.35
CA LYS A 12 -6.22 11.68 -7.82
C LYS A 12 -6.94 11.48 -6.48
N SER A 13 -6.91 10.28 -5.91
CA SER A 13 -7.59 9.94 -4.66
C SER A 13 -6.61 9.81 -3.50
N ASN A 14 -7.13 9.84 -2.26
CA ASN A 14 -6.30 9.73 -1.08
C ASN A 14 -5.92 8.26 -0.81
N ILE A 15 -4.72 7.88 -1.23
CA ILE A 15 -4.17 6.54 -1.05
C ILE A 15 -2.91 6.66 -0.19
N VAL A 16 -2.79 5.75 0.77
CA VAL A 16 -1.56 5.54 1.54
C VAL A 16 -1.03 4.17 1.16
N TRP A 17 0.13 4.11 0.51
CA TRP A 17 0.80 2.85 0.15
C TRP A 17 1.99 2.62 1.07
N ILE A 18 2.06 1.50 1.80
CA ILE A 18 3.17 1.17 2.69
C ILE A 18 3.89 -0.08 2.18
N GLU A 19 5.20 0.03 2.00
CA GLU A 19 6.08 -1.13 1.79
C GLU A 19 6.57 -1.62 3.16
N ALA A 20 6.18 -2.84 3.54
CA ALA A 20 6.74 -3.56 4.68
C ALA A 20 7.97 -4.35 4.22
N GLN A 21 8.02 -5.67 4.47
CA GLN A 21 9.07 -6.52 3.91
C GLN A 21 8.72 -6.90 2.47
N SER A 22 9.06 -6.00 1.55
CA SER A 22 8.81 -6.14 0.11
C SER A 22 10.09 -6.19 -0.73
N CYS A 23 9.97 -6.73 -1.95
CA CYS A 23 10.95 -6.57 -3.03
C CYS A 23 10.61 -5.41 -3.98
N SER A 24 9.60 -4.60 -3.66
CA SER A 24 9.07 -3.50 -4.48
C SER A 24 8.49 -3.95 -5.83
N GLY A 25 8.20 -5.24 -6.00
CA GLY A 25 7.74 -5.83 -7.25
C GLY A 25 6.34 -5.34 -7.65
N GLU A 26 5.44 -5.19 -6.69
CA GLU A 26 4.09 -4.68 -6.89
C GLU A 26 4.11 -3.19 -7.27
N SER A 27 4.89 -2.38 -6.53
CA SER A 27 5.20 -0.97 -6.88
C SER A 27 5.71 -0.82 -8.32
N ILE A 28 6.68 -1.65 -8.75
CA ILE A 28 7.21 -1.58 -10.13
C ILE A 28 6.16 -2.06 -11.14
N ASN A 29 5.39 -3.11 -10.82
CA ASN A 29 4.42 -3.67 -11.76
C ASN A 29 3.25 -2.72 -12.05
N ILE A 30 2.76 -2.00 -11.03
CA ILE A 30 1.69 -1.01 -11.24
C ILE A 30 2.16 0.19 -12.07
N LEU A 31 3.44 0.58 -11.92
CA LEU A 31 4.06 1.68 -12.65
C LEU A 31 4.36 1.36 -14.13
N LYS A 32 4.63 0.09 -14.46
CA LYS A 32 4.95 -0.34 -15.83
C LYS A 32 3.80 -0.18 -16.83
N SER A 33 2.61 0.17 -16.38
CA SER A 33 1.34 -0.06 -17.08
C SER A 33 1.06 0.79 -18.35
N GLY A 34 2.03 1.53 -18.87
CA GLY A 34 1.99 2.08 -20.22
C GLY A 34 0.96 3.20 -20.46
N CYS A 35 0.26 3.66 -19.42
CA CYS A 35 -0.61 4.84 -19.52
C CYS A 35 0.24 6.10 -19.62
N ARG A 36 -0.02 6.93 -20.63
CA ARG A 36 0.64 8.23 -20.80
C ARG A 36 0.44 9.09 -19.54
N SER A 37 1.49 9.78 -19.10
CA SER A 37 1.47 10.74 -17.96
C SER A 37 1.36 10.12 -16.56
N LEU A 38 1.48 8.80 -16.42
CA LEU A 38 1.55 8.12 -15.13
C LEU A 38 2.67 8.67 -14.25
N GLU A 39 3.87 8.87 -14.82
CA GLU A 39 5.03 9.41 -14.11
C GLU A 39 4.70 10.79 -13.50
N ASN A 40 4.17 11.72 -14.31
CA ASN A 40 3.83 13.06 -13.83
C ASN A 40 2.69 13.07 -12.82
N LEU A 41 1.71 12.19 -12.96
CA LEU A 41 0.61 12.07 -12.01
C LEU A 41 1.11 11.42 -10.71
N PHE A 42 1.94 10.39 -10.79
CA PHE A 42 2.52 9.73 -9.63
C PHE A 42 3.48 10.64 -8.83
N PHE A 43 4.25 11.50 -9.50
CA PHE A 43 5.14 12.46 -8.83
C PHE A 43 4.44 13.77 -8.41
N ASN A 44 3.40 14.24 -9.12
CA ASN A 44 2.80 15.57 -8.92
C ASN A 44 1.31 15.58 -8.55
N SER A 45 0.60 14.45 -8.56
CA SER A 45 -0.80 14.42 -8.15
C SER A 45 -0.93 14.24 -6.64
N SER A 46 -1.41 15.30 -6.00
CA SER A 46 -2.01 15.22 -4.68
C SER A 46 -3.44 14.69 -4.85
N PRO A 47 -3.90 13.67 -4.10
CA PRO A 47 -3.33 13.07 -2.89
C PRO A 47 -2.94 11.59 -3.03
N PHE A 48 -2.48 11.11 -4.19
CA PHE A 48 -1.85 9.78 -4.25
C PHE A 48 -0.45 9.87 -3.69
N LYS A 49 -0.42 9.82 -2.37
CA LYS A 49 0.80 9.71 -1.61
C LYS A 49 1.15 8.23 -1.58
N LEU A 50 1.82 7.79 -2.64
CA LEU A 50 2.56 6.55 -2.53
C LEU A 50 3.61 6.76 -1.44
N TYR A 51 3.33 6.31 -0.22
CA TYR A 51 4.28 6.26 0.88
C TYR A 51 5.20 5.02 0.74
N SER A 52 5.55 4.69 -0.50
CA SER A 52 6.66 3.79 -0.76
C SER A 52 7.96 4.58 -0.64
N THR A 53 9.08 3.88 -0.70
CA THR A 53 10.47 4.34 -0.55
C THR A 53 10.88 5.51 -1.49
N ILE A 54 9.96 6.11 -2.24
CA ILE A 54 10.16 7.23 -3.18
C ILE A 54 9.51 8.49 -2.60
N CYS A 55 10.31 9.34 -1.95
CA CYS A 55 9.85 10.66 -1.51
C CYS A 55 9.99 11.69 -2.66
N GLY A 56 8.96 12.52 -2.85
CA GLY A 56 9.01 13.72 -3.69
C GLY A 56 9.65 14.91 -2.96
N GLU A 57 9.04 16.10 -3.04
CA GLU A 57 9.56 17.31 -2.38
C GLU A 57 9.55 17.26 -0.84
N LYS A 58 8.66 16.45 -0.24
CA LYS A 58 8.58 16.25 1.22
C LYS A 58 9.08 14.87 1.61
N CYS A 59 9.95 14.80 2.62
CA CYS A 59 10.51 13.55 3.13
C CYS A 59 10.75 13.63 4.65
N GLY A 60 11.05 12.48 5.26
CA GLY A 60 11.44 12.41 6.68
C GLY A 60 10.28 12.57 7.67
N LYS A 61 10.61 13.06 8.87
CA LYS A 61 9.69 13.06 10.03
C LYS A 61 8.43 13.90 9.82
N ASP A 62 8.56 15.07 9.20
CA ASP A 62 7.41 15.96 8.98
C ASP A 62 6.39 15.31 8.04
N TYR A 63 6.86 14.60 7.03
CA TYR A 63 6.01 13.86 6.11
C TYR A 63 5.33 12.66 6.78
N LEU A 64 6.03 11.98 7.69
CA LEU A 64 5.48 10.90 8.51
C LEU A 64 4.41 11.41 9.49
N ASN A 65 4.62 12.58 10.08
CA ASN A 65 3.61 13.23 10.92
C ASN A 65 2.38 13.64 10.11
N GLU A 66 2.59 14.21 8.90
CA GLU A 66 1.50 14.51 7.98
C GLU A 66 0.72 13.24 7.64
N LEU A 67 1.41 12.14 7.32
CA LEU A 67 0.79 10.83 7.07
C LEU A 67 -0.10 10.38 8.23
N LEU A 68 0.44 10.40 9.46
CA LEU A 68 -0.28 9.94 10.64
C LEU A 68 -1.49 10.84 10.98
N SER A 69 -1.49 12.09 10.52
CA SER A 69 -2.64 13.00 10.67
C SER A 69 -3.71 12.84 9.59
N GLN A 70 -3.44 12.09 8.52
CA GLN A 70 -4.38 11.86 7.43
C GLN A 70 -5.62 11.10 7.92
N LYS A 71 -6.75 11.41 7.28
CA LYS A 71 -8.02 10.72 7.42
C LYS A 71 -8.57 10.45 6.04
N ASP A 72 -9.58 9.60 5.98
CA ASP A 72 -10.35 9.35 4.77
C ASP A 72 -9.51 8.82 3.58
N PHE A 73 -8.62 7.85 3.83
CA PHE A 73 -7.76 7.23 2.83
C PHE A 73 -7.99 5.73 2.70
N VAL A 74 -7.60 5.16 1.55
CA VAL A 74 -7.44 3.70 1.40
C VAL A 74 -5.98 3.35 1.69
N LEU A 75 -5.77 2.37 2.57
CA LEU A 75 -4.45 1.86 2.93
C LEU A 75 -4.11 0.66 2.05
N VAL A 76 -3.06 0.77 1.26
CA VAL A 76 -2.48 -0.33 0.49
C VAL A 76 -1.20 -0.78 1.17
N ILE A 77 -1.05 -2.07 1.42
CA ILE A 77 0.11 -2.66 2.06
C ILE A 77 0.72 -3.68 1.11
N GLU A 78 2.00 -3.48 0.84
CA GLU A 78 2.85 -4.36 0.06
C GLU A 78 3.91 -4.98 0.97
N GLY A 79 4.18 -6.27 0.80
CA GLY A 79 5.17 -6.98 1.61
C GLY A 79 4.61 -7.61 2.89
N ALA A 80 5.39 -8.53 3.47
CA ALA A 80 4.96 -9.29 4.65
C ALA A 80 5.22 -8.53 5.96
N ILE A 81 4.48 -8.87 7.01
CA ILE A 81 4.60 -8.24 8.33
C ILE A 81 5.42 -9.15 9.26
N PRO A 82 6.46 -8.62 9.95
CA PRO A 82 7.19 -9.41 10.95
C PRO A 82 6.28 -9.77 12.12
N LYS A 83 6.37 -11.02 12.61
CA LYS A 83 5.71 -11.46 13.84
C LYS A 83 6.76 -11.79 14.89
N GLY A 84 6.92 -10.89 15.87
CA GLY A 84 7.95 -11.04 16.92
C GLY A 84 9.37 -10.73 16.45
N LYS A 85 9.52 -9.98 15.35
CA LYS A 85 10.79 -9.51 14.77
C LYS A 85 10.66 -8.07 14.25
N ASP A 86 9.93 -7.25 15.00
CA ASP A 86 9.55 -5.90 14.58
C ASP A 86 10.76 -4.99 14.33
N GLU A 87 11.90 -5.28 14.97
CA GLU A 87 13.17 -4.59 14.81
C GLU A 87 13.81 -4.74 13.41
N LEU A 88 13.30 -5.66 12.58
CA LEU A 88 13.81 -5.89 11.23
C LEU A 88 13.12 -5.03 10.17
N CYS A 89 12.09 -4.26 10.53
CA CYS A 89 11.33 -3.42 9.61
C CYS A 89 10.98 -2.08 10.24
N TYR A 90 11.59 -1.00 9.76
CA TYR A 90 11.32 0.36 10.22
C TYR A 90 10.96 1.28 9.06
N VAL A 91 10.03 2.20 9.33
CA VAL A 91 9.73 3.35 8.49
C VAL A 91 9.82 4.59 9.36
N GLY A 92 10.90 5.34 9.20
CA GLY A 92 11.23 6.44 10.12
C GLY A 92 11.50 5.93 11.53
N GLU A 93 10.71 6.39 12.50
CA GLU A 93 10.86 6.04 13.92
C GLU A 93 9.91 4.94 14.40
N TYR A 94 9.02 4.45 13.52
CA TYR A 94 8.08 3.38 13.84
C TYR A 94 8.51 2.07 13.20
N THR A 95 8.28 0.96 13.89
CA THR A 95 8.33 -0.35 13.24
C THR A 95 7.21 -0.43 12.19
N CYS A 96 7.39 -1.22 11.14
CA CYS A 96 6.36 -1.39 10.10
C CYS A 96 5.04 -1.87 10.73
N SER A 97 5.13 -2.81 11.69
CA SER A 97 3.98 -3.31 12.46
C SER A 97 3.24 -2.19 13.20
N GLN A 98 3.97 -1.28 13.88
CA GLN A 98 3.39 -0.13 14.58
C GLN A 98 2.73 0.85 13.60
N LEU A 99 3.45 1.23 12.55
CA LEU A 99 2.95 2.18 11.55
C LEU A 99 1.67 1.67 10.88
N ILE A 100 1.69 0.42 10.42
CA ILE A 100 0.55 -0.23 9.78
C ILE A 100 -0.64 -0.31 10.74
N SER A 101 -0.42 -0.66 12.02
CA SER A 101 -1.49 -0.68 13.02
C SER A 101 -2.13 0.70 13.20
N MET A 102 -1.32 1.76 13.34
CA MET A 102 -1.83 3.12 13.49
C MET A 102 -2.61 3.63 12.27
N LEU A 103 -2.18 3.26 11.06
CA LEU A 103 -2.85 3.64 9.82
C LEU A 103 -4.12 2.83 9.58
N ALA A 104 -4.09 1.54 9.89
CA ALA A 104 -5.23 0.64 9.74
C ALA A 104 -6.44 1.05 10.59
N GLU A 105 -6.24 1.70 11.74
CA GLU A 105 -7.35 2.25 12.56
C GLU A 105 -8.04 3.46 11.91
N LYS A 106 -7.39 4.14 10.96
CA LYS A 106 -7.88 5.38 10.34
C LYS A 106 -8.31 5.18 8.88
N ALA A 107 -7.91 4.06 8.27
CA ALA A 107 -8.18 3.76 6.87
C ALA A 107 -9.65 3.40 6.65
N LYS A 108 -10.22 3.87 5.52
CA LYS A 108 -11.57 3.48 5.07
C LYS A 108 -11.62 2.02 4.62
N ALA A 109 -10.54 1.57 4.01
CA ALA A 109 -10.36 0.22 3.53
C ALA A 109 -8.89 -0.13 3.54
N ILE A 110 -8.60 -1.42 3.69
CA ILE A 110 -7.24 -1.96 3.73
C ILE A 110 -7.12 -2.97 2.59
N ILE A 111 -6.04 -2.87 1.82
CA ILE A 111 -5.75 -3.73 0.68
C ILE A 111 -4.35 -4.31 0.87
N ALA A 112 -4.25 -5.63 0.85
CA ALA A 112 -2.99 -6.36 0.81
C ALA A 112 -2.68 -6.74 -0.65
N VAL A 113 -1.57 -6.24 -1.18
CA VAL A 113 -1.14 -6.52 -2.56
C VAL A 113 0.12 -7.38 -2.56
N GLY A 114 0.11 -8.42 -3.38
CA GLY A 114 1.18 -9.39 -3.47
C GLY A 114 1.08 -10.51 -2.45
N SER A 115 1.62 -11.68 -2.79
CA SER A 115 1.60 -12.88 -1.93
C SER A 115 2.28 -12.63 -0.59
N CYS A 116 3.31 -11.79 -0.54
CA CYS A 116 3.96 -11.38 0.72
C CYS A 116 2.95 -10.72 1.68
N ALA A 117 2.17 -9.75 1.21
CA ALA A 117 1.15 -9.08 2.03
C ALA A 117 -0.06 -9.98 2.33
N VAL A 118 -0.41 -10.90 1.45
CA VAL A 118 -1.57 -11.79 1.63
C VAL A 118 -1.28 -12.90 2.65
N ASN A 119 -0.15 -13.59 2.54
CA ASN A 119 0.11 -14.80 3.35
C ASN A 119 1.52 -14.92 3.93
N GLY A 120 2.38 -13.90 3.77
CA GLY A 120 3.78 -13.94 4.18
C GLY A 120 4.74 -14.30 3.04
N GLY A 121 4.21 -14.82 1.91
CA GLY A 121 4.96 -15.08 0.69
C GLY A 121 6.21 -15.92 0.90
N ILE A 122 7.28 -15.57 0.19
CA ILE A 122 8.56 -16.31 0.22
C ILE A 122 9.22 -16.32 1.60
N ILE A 123 8.91 -15.36 2.47
CA ILE A 123 9.48 -15.24 3.82
C ILE A 123 8.56 -15.77 4.93
N ARG A 124 7.45 -16.44 4.60
CA ARG A 124 6.52 -17.03 5.59
C ARG A 124 7.21 -17.95 6.58
N GLU A 125 8.07 -18.85 6.10
CA GLU A 125 8.82 -19.81 6.93
C GLU A 125 9.80 -19.15 7.91
N LEU A 126 10.15 -17.87 7.69
CA LEU A 126 10.99 -17.09 8.60
C LEU A 126 10.17 -16.40 9.71
N GLY A 127 8.87 -16.66 9.82
CA GLY A 127 7.99 -16.09 10.84
C GLY A 127 7.36 -14.75 10.46
N TYR A 128 7.17 -14.51 9.16
CA TYR A 128 6.43 -13.35 8.65
C TYR A 128 5.01 -13.76 8.27
N VAL A 129 4.06 -12.83 8.40
CA VAL A 129 2.64 -13.11 8.21
C VAL A 129 2.00 -12.13 7.24
N GLY A 130 0.83 -12.52 6.73
CA GLY A 130 -0.01 -11.63 5.92
C GLY A 130 -0.69 -10.56 6.77
N VAL A 131 -1.17 -9.52 6.09
CA VAL A 131 -1.80 -8.34 6.69
C VAL A 131 -3.09 -8.69 7.43
N SER A 132 -3.95 -9.55 6.85
CA SER A 132 -5.19 -9.95 7.52
C SER A 132 -4.91 -10.75 8.80
N GLU A 133 -3.93 -11.65 8.77
CA GLU A 133 -3.49 -12.40 9.96
C GLU A 133 -2.90 -11.45 11.02
N PHE A 134 -2.08 -10.48 10.61
CA PHE A 134 -1.47 -9.50 11.52
C PHE A 134 -2.51 -8.60 12.20
N LEU A 135 -3.43 -8.03 11.41
CA LEU A 135 -4.41 -7.07 11.91
C LEU A 135 -5.62 -7.73 12.59
N GLY A 136 -5.91 -8.99 12.29
CA GLY A 136 -7.15 -9.65 12.72
C GLY A 136 -8.42 -9.00 12.15
N LYS A 137 -8.30 -8.31 11.01
CA LYS A 137 -9.38 -7.57 10.34
C LYS A 137 -9.60 -8.09 8.92
N LYS A 138 -10.77 -7.79 8.34
CA LYS A 138 -11.03 -8.00 6.92
C LYS A 138 -10.16 -7.06 6.09
N VAL A 139 -9.51 -7.62 5.08
CA VAL A 139 -8.61 -6.93 4.16
C VAL A 139 -8.95 -7.40 2.75
N TYR A 140 -8.91 -6.51 1.77
CA TYR A 140 -9.00 -6.89 0.36
C TYR A 140 -7.67 -7.49 -0.07
N GLU A 141 -7.67 -8.72 -0.56
CA GLU A 141 -6.44 -9.44 -0.90
C GLU A 141 -6.27 -9.55 -2.41
N VAL A 142 -5.10 -9.16 -2.90
CA VAL A 142 -4.71 -9.28 -4.31
C VAL A 142 -3.41 -10.11 -4.38
N PRO A 143 -3.50 -11.44 -4.42
CA PRO A 143 -2.32 -12.30 -4.43
C PRO A 143 -1.55 -12.26 -5.76
N GLY A 144 -0.27 -12.66 -5.72
CA GLY A 144 0.65 -12.75 -6.87
C GLY A 144 2.05 -12.27 -6.52
N CYS A 145 3.06 -12.52 -7.36
CA CYS A 145 4.45 -12.13 -7.07
C CYS A 145 5.21 -11.75 -8.37
N PRO A 146 4.95 -10.55 -8.96
CA PRO A 146 4.02 -9.54 -8.47
C PRO A 146 2.55 -9.86 -8.80
N ALA A 147 1.64 -9.26 -8.05
CA ALA A 147 0.21 -9.29 -8.36
C ALA A 147 -0.10 -8.64 -9.72
N SER A 148 -1.18 -9.07 -10.38
CA SER A 148 -1.62 -8.46 -11.63
C SER A 148 -1.97 -6.99 -11.42
N GLU A 149 -1.37 -6.12 -12.22
CA GLU A 149 -1.57 -4.67 -12.21
C GLU A 149 -3.04 -4.29 -12.40
N LYS A 150 -3.76 -5.04 -13.24
CA LYS A 150 -5.20 -4.85 -13.47
C LYS A 150 -6.02 -5.17 -12.23
N MET A 151 -5.66 -6.23 -11.51
CA MET A 151 -6.36 -6.61 -10.29
C MET A 151 -6.03 -5.66 -9.14
N MET A 152 -4.79 -5.19 -9.02
CA MET A 152 -4.43 -4.14 -8.05
C MET A 152 -5.26 -2.88 -8.29
N VAL A 153 -5.29 -2.38 -9.53
CA VAL A 153 -6.09 -1.21 -9.91
C VAL A 153 -7.58 -1.43 -9.66
N ALA A 154 -8.12 -2.59 -10.05
CA ALA A 154 -9.53 -2.90 -9.81
C ALA A 154 -9.88 -2.92 -8.32
N ALA A 155 -9.05 -3.53 -7.47
CA ALA A 155 -9.26 -3.59 -6.03
C ALA A 155 -9.21 -2.21 -5.39
N ILE A 156 -8.20 -1.39 -5.73
CA ILE A 156 -8.08 -0.01 -5.21
C ILE A 156 -9.26 0.83 -5.66
N TYR A 157 -9.64 0.75 -6.95
CA TYR A 157 -10.79 1.48 -7.47
C TYR A 157 -12.09 1.08 -6.76
N TYR A 158 -12.30 -0.22 -6.57
CA TYR A 158 -13.48 -0.74 -5.88
C TYR A 158 -13.52 -0.26 -4.42
N ALA A 159 -12.40 -0.28 -3.71
CA ALA A 159 -12.32 0.25 -2.34
C ALA A 159 -12.56 1.76 -2.24
N LEU A 160 -12.21 2.52 -3.28
CA LEU A 160 -12.45 3.97 -3.35
C LEU A 160 -13.91 4.33 -3.68
N THR A 161 -14.58 3.53 -4.51
CA THR A 161 -15.88 3.90 -5.12
C THR A 161 -17.05 3.06 -4.66
N GLY A 162 -16.80 1.82 -4.22
CA GLY A 162 -17.79 0.99 -3.58
C GLY A 162 -18.09 1.50 -2.17
N ASP A 163 -19.33 1.34 -1.72
CA ASP A 163 -19.70 1.45 -0.31
C ASP A 163 -18.96 0.34 0.48
N ALA A 164 -17.68 0.56 0.78
CA ALA A 164 -16.93 -0.28 1.70
C ALA A 164 -17.52 -0.06 3.11
N LYS A 165 -18.58 -0.81 3.42
CA LYS A 165 -19.18 -0.95 4.74
C LYS A 165 -18.47 -2.02 5.57
#